data_AF-A0A842NS31-F1
#
_entry.id   AF-A0A842NS31-F1
#
_cell.length_a   1.000
_cell.length_b   1.000
_cell.length_c   1.000
_cell.angle_alpha   90.00
_cell.angle_beta   90.00
_cell.angle_gamma   90.00
#
_symmetry.space_group_name_H-M   'P 1'
#
loop_
_entity.id
_entity.type
_entity.pdbx_description
1 polymer ?
#
loop_
_entity_poly.entity_id
_entity_poly.type
_entity_poly.pdbx_seq_one_letter_code
_entity_poly.pdbx_strand_id
1 'polypeptide(L)' 'MGLIHTVHYLDFSSESWKLISNNPTIFEAIVDNVVLEIRDTSHKENKLVFKKGGKIEYMRSVGKYRLRWDDEDLVN' A
#
# COMPACT_ATOMS: atom_id res chain seq x y z
N MET A 1 13.08 -1.55 1.00
CA MET A 1 11.83 -1.91 1.69
C MET A 1 11.30 -0.68 2.36
N GLY A 2 10.05 -0.32 2.10
CA GLY A 2 9.38 0.79 2.77
C GLY A 2 8.45 0.35 3.89
N LEU A 3 8.20 1.28 4.83
CA LEU A 3 7.31 1.10 5.96
C LEU A 3 6.64 2.43 6.30
N ILE A 4 5.30 2.47 6.29
CA ILE A 4 4.53 3.64 6.73
C ILE A 4 3.46 3.21 7.72
N HIS A 5 3.22 4.08 8.71
CA HIS A 5 2.06 4.00 9.59
C HIS A 5 1.11 5.14 9.28
N THR A 6 -0.18 4.83 9.18
CA THR A 6 -1.25 5.82 9.04
C THR A 6 -2.40 5.51 10.00
N VAL A 7 -3.18 6.53 10.34
CA VAL A 7 -4.47 6.38 11.06
C VAL A 7 -5.65 6.39 10.09
N HIS A 8 -5.42 6.75 8.83
CA HIS A 8 -6.45 6.84 7.82
C HIS A 8 -6.68 5.47 7.18
N TYR A 9 -7.95 5.15 6.94
CA TYR A 9 -8.32 4.01 6.13
C TYR A 9 -7.83 4.23 4.69
N LEU A 10 -7.34 3.16 4.05
CA LEU A 10 -6.96 3.16 2.65
C LEU A 10 -7.91 2.27 1.87
N ASP A 11 -8.43 2.80 0.77
CA ASP A 11 -9.30 2.08 -0.14
C ASP A 11 -8.49 1.50 -1.31
N PHE A 12 -8.56 0.18 -1.46
CA PHE A 12 -7.89 -0.55 -2.52
C PHE A 12 -8.92 -0.91 -3.60
N SER A 13 -9.12 0.01 -4.55
CA SER A 13 -10.06 -0.18 -5.67
C SER A 13 -9.76 -1.48 -6.44
N SER A 14 -10.79 -2.27 -6.72
CA SER A 14 -10.70 -3.52 -7.48
C SER A 14 -10.29 -3.32 -8.95
N GLU A 15 -10.35 -2.08 -9.46
CA GLU A 15 -9.86 -1.73 -10.79
C GLU A 15 -8.33 -1.64 -10.85
N SER A 16 -7.68 -1.40 -9.71
CA SER A 16 -6.23 -1.20 -9.62
C SER A 16 -5.53 -2.25 -8.76
N TRP A 17 -6.25 -2.88 -7.84
CA TRP A 17 -5.70 -3.79 -6.85
C TRP A 17 -6.44 -5.12 -6.82
N LYS A 18 -5.69 -6.18 -6.56
CA LYS A 18 -6.21 -7.52 -6.28
C LYS A 18 -5.67 -8.01 -4.94
N LEU A 19 -6.56 -8.51 -4.10
CA LEU A 19 -6.19 -9.20 -2.87
C LEU A 19 -5.63 -10.59 -3.22
N ILE A 20 -4.37 -10.85 -2.90
CA ILE A 20 -3.67 -12.10 -3.24
C ILE A 20 -3.40 -12.99 -2.02
N SER A 21 -3.45 -12.43 -0.82
CA SER A 21 -3.33 -13.15 0.45
C SER A 21 -4.17 -12.47 1.51
N ASN A 22 -4.81 -13.23 2.38
CA ASN A 22 -5.59 -12.72 3.51
C ASN A 22 -4.82 -12.74 4.84
N ASN A 23 -3.79 -13.59 4.97
CA ASN A 23 -2.99 -13.71 6.19
C ASN A 23 -1.51 -13.99 5.87
N PRO A 24 -0.65 -12.96 5.79
CA PRO A 24 -0.97 -11.54 5.96
C PRO A 24 -1.81 -11.01 4.79
N THR A 25 -2.52 -9.90 4.99
CA THR A 25 -3.30 -9.24 3.93
C THR A 25 -2.34 -8.56 2.95
N ILE A 26 -2.34 -9.01 1.70
CA ILE A 26 -1.46 -8.49 0.64
C ILE A 26 -2.30 -8.14 -0.58
N PHE A 27 -2.15 -6.90 -1.05
CA PHE A 27 -2.69 -6.44 -2.31
C PHE A 27 -1.59 -6.38 -3.38
N GLU A 28 -1.94 -6.74 -4.60
CA GLU A 28 -1.10 -6.67 -5.79
C GLU A 28 -1.71 -5.70 -6.79
N ALA A 29 -0.91 -4.78 -7.33
CA ALA A 29 -1.34 -3.87 -8.38
C ALA A 29 -1.57 -4.64 -9.69
N ILE A 30 -2.75 -4.54 -10.30
CA ILE A 30 -3.09 -5.28 -11.53
C ILE A 30 -2.85 -4.48 -12.82
N VAL A 31 -2.55 -3.18 -12.69
CA VAL A 31 -2.16 -2.27 -13.76
C VAL A 31 -0.88 -1.52 -13.37
N ASP A 32 -0.23 -0.88 -14.34
CA ASP A 32 0.95 -0.06 -14.08
C ASP A 32 0.58 1.33 -13.54
N ASN A 33 1.55 1.95 -12.86
CA ASN A 33 1.47 3.30 -12.30
C ASN A 33 0.31 3.50 -11.32
N VAL A 34 -0.01 2.48 -10.52
CA VAL A 34 -1.05 2.60 -9.48
C VAL A 34 -0.53 3.50 -8.37
N VAL A 35 -1.22 4.62 -8.16
CA VAL A 35 -0.83 5.61 -7.15
C VAL A 35 -1.52 5.30 -5.83
N LEU A 36 -0.74 5.30 -4.75
CA LEU A 36 -1.25 5.28 -3.38
C LEU A 36 -0.76 6.54 -2.65
N GLU A 37 -1.70 7.41 -2.32
CA GLU A 37 -1.45 8.61 -1.52
C GLU A 37 -1.76 8.31 -0.06
N ILE A 38 -0.77 8.55 0.82
CA ILE A 38 -0.83 8.16 2.23
C ILE A 38 -0.43 9.33 3.11
N ARG A 39 -1.37 9.77 3.96
CA ARG A 39 -1.05 10.66 5.06
C ARG A 39 -0.56 9.87 6.26
N ASP A 40 0.70 10.01 6.62
CA ASP A 40 1.30 9.28 7.73
C ASP A 40 0.92 9.86 9.11
N THR A 41 1.32 9.15 10.17
CA THR A 41 1.09 9.60 11.57
C THR A 41 1.83 10.88 11.97
N SER A 42 2.81 11.34 11.19
CA SER A 42 3.49 12.63 11.36
C SER A 42 2.84 13.74 10.50
N HIS A 43 1.67 13.47 9.93
CA HIS A 43 0.93 14.35 9.04
C HIS A 43 1.65 14.68 7.72
N LYS A 44 2.62 13.87 7.29
CA LYS A 44 3.26 14.00 5.99
C LYS A 44 2.50 13.22 4.93
N GLU A 45 2.32 13.82 3.78
CA GLU A 45 1.78 13.16 2.58
C GLU A 45 2.91 12.39 1.88
N ASN A 46 2.67 11.11 1.62
CA ASN A 46 3.57 10.23 0.91
C ASN A 46 2.86 9.71 -0.34
N LYS A 47 3.52 9.79 -1.49
CA LYS A 47 3.01 9.26 -2.76
C LYS A 47 3.85 8.07 -3.17
N LEU A 48 3.23 6.91 -3.28
CA LEU A 48 3.84 5.69 -3.82
C LEU A 48 3.23 5.40 -5.18
N VAL A 49 4.07 5.00 -6.14
CA VAL A 49 3.62 4.61 -7.48
C VAL A 49 4.08 3.18 -7.71
N PHE A 50 3.13 2.26 -7.84
CA PHE A 50 3.41 0.83 -8.01
C PHE A 50 3.41 0.44 -9.49
N LYS A 51 4.35 -0.44 -9.86
CA LYS A 51 4.33 -1.13 -11.16
C LYS A 51 3.32 -2.27 -11.13
N LYS A 52 2.88 -2.75 -12.29
CA LYS A 52 2.02 -3.94 -12.37
C LYS A 52 2.72 -5.14 -11.72
N GLY A 53 1.98 -5.86 -10.88
CA GLY A 53 2.50 -6.97 -10.07
C GLY A 53 3.19 -6.54 -8.78
N GLY A 54 3.37 -5.23 -8.55
CA GLY A 54 3.92 -4.69 -7.31
C GLY A 54 2.97 -4.91 -6.13
N LYS A 55 3.53 -5.17 -4.95
CA LYS A 55 2.75 -5.64 -3.79
C LYS A 55 2.86 -4.69 -2.61
N ILE A 56 1.78 -4.68 -1.82
CA ILE A 56 1.75 -3.99 -0.55
C ILE A 56 1.07 -4.86 0.50
N GLU A 57 1.77 -5.05 1.61
CA GLU A 57 1.23 -5.69 2.80
C GLU A 57 0.47 -4.64 3.61
N TYR A 58 -0.79 -4.93 3.92
CA TYR A 58 -1.68 -4.05 4.69
C TYR A 58 -2.03 -4.73 6.01
N MET A 59 -1.67 -4.12 7.13
CA MET A 59 -1.97 -4.67 8.45
C MET A 59 -2.72 -3.66 9.29
N ARG A 60 -3.88 -4.08 9.80
CA ARG A 60 -4.60 -3.32 10.82
C ARG A 60 -4.00 -3.61 12.20
N SER A 61 -3.62 -2.56 12.91
CA SER A 61 -3.27 -2.58 14.33
C SER A 61 -4.29 -1.77 15.13
N VAL A 62 -4.15 -1.70 16.46
CA VAL A 62 -5.07 -0.96 17.32
C VAL A 62 -4.96 0.53 17.02
N GLY A 63 -6.00 1.08 16.37
CA GLY A 63 -6.10 2.50 16.01
C GLY A 63 -5.19 2.98 14.88
N LYS A 64 -4.46 2.07 14.21
CA LYS A 64 -3.50 2.40 13.14
C LYS A 64 -3.47 1.32 12.06
N TYR A 65 -2.99 1.70 10.88
CA TYR A 65 -2.65 0.81 9.79
C TYR A 65 -1.14 0.86 9.56
N ARG A 66 -0.56 -0.30 9.26
CA ARG A 66 0.83 -0.48 8.90
C ARG A 66 0.90 -0.99 7.47
N LEU A 67 1.68 -0.31 6.66
CA LEU A 67 1.90 -0.60 5.25
C LEU A 67 3.36 -0.96 5.04
N ARG A 68 3.63 -2.05 4.32
CA ARG A 68 4.98 -2.48 3.98
C ARG A 68 5.03 -2.90 2.52
N TRP A 69 6.13 -2.57 1.86
CA TRP A 69 6.38 -2.93 0.46
C TRP A 69 7.89 -3.10 0.22
N ASP A 70 8.23 -3.73 -0.90
CA ASP A 70 9.58 -3.77 -1.42
C ASP A 70 9.79 -2.59 -2.38
N ASP A 71 10.95 -1.93 -2.33
CA ASP A 71 11.18 -0.74 -3.18
C ASP A 71 11.22 -1.12 -4.66
N GLU A 72 11.52 -2.39 -4.97
CA GLU A 72 11.44 -2.91 -6.34
C GLU A 72 10.02 -2.94 -6.89
N ASP A 73 8.99 -2.94 -6.04
CA ASP A 73 7.59 -2.91 -6.46
C ASP A 73 7.12 -1.52 -6.90
N LEU A 74 7.94 -0.49 -6.62
CA LEU A 74 7.66 0.88 -7.04
C LEU A 74 8.22 1.17 -8.42
N VAL A 75 7.60 2.15 -9.07
CA VAL A 75 8.18 2.85 -10.22
C VAL A 75 9.15 3.88 -9.65
N ASN A 76 10.46 3.63 -9.81
CA ASN A 76 11.54 4.53 -9.38
C ASN A 76 11.36 5.96 -9.91
#